data_AF-A0A2K3K5B8-F1
#
_entry.id   AF-A0A2K3K5B8-F1
#
_cell.length_a   1.000
_cell.length_b   1.000
_cell.length_c   1.000
_cell.angle_alpha   90.00
_cell.angle_beta   90.00
_cell.angle_gamma   90.00
#
_symmetry.space_group_name_H-M   'P 1'
#
loop_
_entity.id
_entity.type
_entity.pdbx_description
1 polymer ?
#
loop_
_entity_poly.entity_id
_entity_poly.type
_entity_poly.pdbx_seq_one_letter_code
_entity_poly.pdbx_strand_id
1 'polypeptide(L)'
;SLEMLYGPDGELPEKLRNLEPRLIEHVSNEIMDKDPNVHWDDIAGLGHAKRCVSEMVILPLQRPDLFMGCRSPGRGLLLFGPPVSA
;
A
#
# COMPACT_ATOMS: atom_id res chain seq x y z
N SER A 1 -2.96 6.46 14.16
CA SER A 1 -3.07 6.30 15.62
C SER A 1 -2.59 4.90 15.92
N LEU A 2 -1.68 4.73 16.88
CA LEU A 2 -1.04 3.44 17.19
C LEU A 2 -2.03 2.29 17.38
N GLU A 3 -3.25 2.60 17.80
CA GLU A 3 -4.38 1.67 17.97
C GLU A 3 -4.67 0.80 16.73
N MET A 4 -4.39 1.28 15.51
CA MET A 4 -4.61 0.50 14.28
C MET A 4 -3.53 -0.58 14.04
N LEU A 5 -2.45 -0.57 14.83
CA LEU A 5 -1.37 -1.55 14.75
C LEU A 5 -1.50 -2.66 15.81
N TYR A 6 -2.42 -2.51 16.77
CA TYR A 6 -2.67 -3.52 17.79
C TYR A 6 -3.58 -4.61 17.24
N GLY A 7 -3.21 -5.86 17.49
CA GLY A 7 -4.04 -7.02 17.14
C GLY A 7 -5.34 -7.05 17.96
N PRO A 8 -6.27 -7.97 17.63
CA PRO A 8 -7.50 -8.16 18.39
C PRO A 8 -7.27 -8.46 19.87
N ASP A 9 -6.09 -8.96 20.23
CA ASP A 9 -5.66 -9.26 21.60
C ASP A 9 -5.07 -8.06 22.35
N GLY A 10 -5.03 -6.87 21.73
CA GLY A 10 -4.50 -5.65 22.34
C GLY A 10 -2.97 -5.62 22.45
N GLU A 11 -2.27 -6.51 21.74
CA GLU A 11 -0.80 -6.53 21.68
C GLU A 11 -0.27 -6.16 20.28
N LEU A 12 0.96 -5.61 20.26
CA LEU A 12 1.68 -5.37 19.02
C LEU A 12 2.15 -6.69 18.38
N PRO A 13 2.18 -6.79 17.03
CA PRO A 13 2.75 -7.92 16.32
C PRO A 13 4.18 -8.22 16.80
N GLU A 14 4.56 -9.49 16.91
CA GLU A 14 5.88 -9.93 17.41
C GLU A 14 7.05 -9.22 16.70
N LYS A 15 6.89 -8.96 15.38
CA LYS A 15 7.86 -8.24 14.54
C LYS A 15 8.08 -6.77 14.93
N LEU A 16 7.09 -6.15 15.58
CA LEU A 16 7.13 -4.74 15.99
C LEU A 16 7.47 -4.58 17.48
N ARG A 17 7.42 -5.65 18.28
CA ARG A 17 7.70 -5.61 19.73
C ARG A 17 9.13 -5.19 20.08
N ASN A 18 10.08 -5.45 19.18
CA ASN A 18 11.51 -5.12 19.39
C ASN A 18 11.91 -3.76 18.80
N LEU A 19 10.97 -2.99 18.23
CA LEU A 19 11.26 -1.68 17.66
C LEU A 19 10.96 -0.58 18.67
N GLU A 20 11.68 0.54 18.56
CA GLU A 20 11.50 1.66 19.48
C GLU A 20 10.08 2.25 19.32
N PRO A 21 9.31 2.40 20.40
CA PRO A 21 7.91 2.86 20.33
C PRO A 21 7.74 4.21 19.62
N ARG A 22 8.73 5.11 19.79
CA ARG A 22 8.73 6.43 19.15
C ARG A 22 8.89 6.35 17.63
N LEU A 23 9.65 5.39 17.13
CA LEU A 23 9.82 5.18 15.69
C LEU A 23 8.54 4.64 15.06
N ILE A 24 7.86 3.71 15.74
CA ILE A 24 6.55 3.19 15.31
C ILE A 24 5.53 4.32 15.27
N GLU A 25 5.52 5.19 16.29
CA GLU A 25 4.61 6.33 16.36
C GLU A 25 4.86 7.35 15.23
N HIS A 26 6.12 7.72 14.98
CA HIS A 26 6.46 8.63 13.88
C HIS A 26 6.06 8.06 12.53
N VAL A 27 6.41 6.81 12.23
CA VAL A 27 6.04 6.14 10.96
C VAL A 27 4.53 6.04 10.81
N SER A 28 3.81 5.67 11.88
CA SER A 28 2.34 5.57 11.85
C SER A 28 1.67 6.92 11.65
N ASN A 29 2.24 8.02 12.17
CA ASN A 29 1.66 9.35 12.02
C ASN A 29 2.03 10.03 10.70
N GLU A 30 3.21 9.78 10.14
CA GLU A 30 3.69 10.45 8.91
C GLU A 30 3.36 9.70 7.61
N ILE A 31 3.34 8.36 7.64
CA ILE A 31 3.25 7.55 6.41
C ILE A 31 1.86 6.94 6.20
N MET A 32 1.08 6.76 7.28
CA MET A 32 -0.25 6.17 7.19
C MET A 32 -1.30 7.26 6.96
N ASP A 33 -1.64 7.49 5.70
CA ASP A 33 -2.76 8.34 5.33
C ASP A 33 -4.07 7.74 5.87
N LYS A 34 -4.81 8.55 6.65
CA LYS A 34 -6.01 8.08 7.38
C LYS A 34 -7.24 7.96 6.49
N ASP A 35 -7.23 8.59 5.32
CA ASP A 35 -8.31 8.53 4.34
C ASP A 35 -7.83 9.07 2.98
N PRO A 36 -7.22 8.25 2.10
CA PRO A 36 -7.07 8.63 0.72
C PRO A 36 -8.46 8.46 0.10
N ASN A 37 -9.31 9.48 0.22
CA ASN A 37 -10.64 9.56 -0.37
C ASN A 37 -10.54 9.71 -1.91
N VAL A 38 -9.71 8.87 -2.51
CA VAL A 38 -9.34 8.84 -3.92
C VAL A 38 -9.94 7.56 -4.47
N HIS A 39 -11.05 7.71 -5.18
CA HIS A 39 -11.66 6.64 -5.92
C HIS A 39 -11.04 6.55 -7.31
N TRP A 40 -11.11 5.35 -7.90
CA TRP A 40 -10.65 5.15 -9.28
C TRP A 40 -11.37 6.06 -10.28
N ASP A 41 -12.56 6.57 -9.94
CA ASP A 41 -13.34 7.50 -10.76
C ASP A 41 -12.77 8.95 -10.70
N ASP A 42 -12.08 9.32 -9.62
CA ASP A 42 -11.55 10.68 -9.42
C ASP A 42 -10.30 10.98 -10.28
N ILE A 43 -9.69 9.94 -10.86
CA ILE A 43 -8.51 10.07 -11.72
C ILE A 43 -8.97 10.12 -13.19
N ALA A 44 -9.14 11.29 -13.79
CA ALA A 44 -9.50 11.38 -15.21
C ALA A 44 -8.32 10.96 -16.12
N GLY A 45 -8.56 10.04 -17.07
CA GLY A 45 -7.51 9.52 -17.97
C GLY A 45 -6.70 8.34 -17.42
N LEU A 46 -5.54 8.03 -18.03
CA LEU A 46 -4.58 7.02 -17.56
C LEU A 46 -5.12 5.57 -17.44
N GLY A 47 -6.13 5.18 -18.24
CA GLY A 47 -6.74 3.84 -18.18
C GLY A 47 -5.74 2.68 -18.32
N HIS A 48 -4.65 2.87 -19.08
CA HIS A 48 -3.57 1.88 -19.17
C HIS A 48 -2.83 1.72 -17.84
N ALA A 49 -2.44 2.82 -17.19
CA ALA A 49 -1.75 2.78 -15.90
C ALA A 49 -2.65 2.19 -14.79
N LYS A 50 -3.94 2.56 -14.76
CA LYS A 50 -4.91 1.96 -13.81
C LYS A 50 -5.03 0.45 -13.98
N ARG A 51 -5.10 -0.02 -15.24
CA ARG A 51 -5.18 -1.44 -15.56
C ARG A 51 -3.89 -2.17 -15.15
N CYS A 52 -2.71 -1.61 -15.46
CA CYS A 52 -1.44 -2.20 -15.03
C CYS A 52 -1.30 -2.28 -13.51
N VAL A 53 -1.66 -1.22 -12.77
CA VAL A 53 -1.65 -1.25 -11.29
C VAL A 53 -2.60 -2.32 -10.77
N SER A 54 -3.80 -2.41 -11.32
CA SER A 54 -4.79 -3.42 -10.91
C SER A 54 -4.29 -4.84 -11.17
N GLU A 55 -3.70 -5.09 -12.34
CA GLU A 55 -3.20 -6.42 -12.70
C GLU A 55 -1.94 -6.82 -11.94
N MET A 56 -1.05 -5.88 -11.61
CA MET A 56 0.23 -6.16 -10.94
C MET A 56 0.14 -6.12 -9.42
N VAL A 57 -0.84 -5.41 -8.83
CA VAL A 57 -0.95 -5.21 -7.38
C VAL A 57 -2.24 -5.81 -6.83
N ILE A 58 -3.39 -5.49 -7.43
CA ILE A 58 -4.69 -5.91 -6.89
C ILE A 58 -4.97 -7.40 -7.15
N LEU A 59 -4.78 -7.88 -8.39
CA LEU A 59 -5.04 -9.27 -8.73
C LEU A 59 -4.17 -10.27 -7.97
N PRO A 60 -2.86 -10.03 -7.75
CA PRO A 60 -2.03 -10.91 -6.93
C PRO A 60 -2.46 -10.92 -5.46
N LEU A 61 -2.93 -9.79 -4.93
CA LEU A 61 -3.48 -9.73 -3.57
C LEU A 61 -4.79 -10.50 -3.43
N GLN A 62 -5.65 -10.47 -4.46
CA GLN A 62 -6.94 -11.17 -4.44
C GLN A 62 -6.83 -12.66 -4.78
N ARG A 63 -5.88 -13.06 -5.64
CA ARG A 63 -5.72 -14.43 -6.15
C ARG A 63 -4.25 -14.86 -6.11
N PRO A 64 -3.64 -14.97 -4.93
CA PRO A 64 -2.23 -15.37 -4.80
C PRO A 64 -1.94 -16.72 -5.46
N ASP A 65 -2.94 -17.61 -5.54
CA ASP A 65 -2.82 -18.94 -6.16
C ASP A 65 -2.45 -18.89 -7.67
N LEU A 66 -2.82 -17.80 -8.36
CA LEU A 66 -2.58 -17.66 -9.81
C LEU A 66 -1.31 -16.86 -10.14
N PHE A 67 -0.73 -16.18 -9.14
CA PHE A 67 0.38 -15.25 -9.29
C PHE A 67 1.61 -15.75 -8.52
N MET A 68 2.02 -17.00 -8.80
CA MET A 68 3.26 -17.60 -8.30
C MET A 68 4.36 -17.67 -9.40
N GLY A 69 5.63 -17.72 -8.99
CA GLY A 69 6.77 -17.86 -9.91
C GLY A 69 7.00 -16.60 -10.75
N CYS A 70 7.07 -16.72 -12.09
CA CYS A 70 7.31 -15.59 -13.00
C CYS A 70 6.18 -14.54 -13.02
N ARG A 71 5.01 -14.85 -12.44
CA ARG A 71 3.89 -13.91 -12.30
C ARG A 71 3.76 -13.33 -10.90
N SER A 72 4.76 -13.56 -10.04
CA SER A 72 4.77 -12.96 -8.71
C SER A 72 4.72 -11.43 -8.86
N PRO A 73 3.96 -10.73 -7.99
CA PRO A 73 3.91 -9.28 -8.03
C PRO A 73 5.33 -8.72 -7.92
N GLY A 74 5.66 -7.76 -8.78
CA GLY A 74 6.94 -7.06 -8.74
C GLY A 74 7.14 -6.37 -7.39
N ARG A 75 8.37 -6.33 -6.88
CA ARG A 75 8.67 -5.73 -5.56
C ARG A 75 8.49 -4.20 -5.50
N GLY A 76 8.19 -3.55 -6.61
CA GLY A 76 7.95 -2.12 -6.68
C GLY A 76 7.39 -1.73 -8.04
N LEU A 77 6.58 -0.66 -8.02
CA LEU A 77 6.05 -0.02 -9.21
C LEU A 77 6.64 1.39 -9.30
N LEU A 78 7.25 1.73 -10.43
CA LEU A 78 7.73 3.08 -10.71
C LEU A 78 6.68 3.81 -11.55
N LEU A 79 6.06 4.83 -10.97
CA LEU A 79 5.19 5.75 -11.69
C LEU A 79 6.04 6.94 -12.14
N PHE A 80 6.13 7.17 -13.45
CA PHE A 80 6.83 8.32 -14.03
C PHE A 80 5.93 9.05 -15.02
N GLY A 81 6.09 10.38 -15.06
CA GLY A 81 5.38 11.26 -15.97
C GLY A 81 6.01 12.66 -15.91
N PRO A 82 5.75 13.53 -16.91
CA PRO A 82 6.14 14.93 -16.81
C PRO A 82 5.53 15.54 -15.53
N PRO A 83 6.29 16.32 -14.74
CA PRO A 83 5.73 17.01 -13.60
C PRO A 83 4.58 17.87 -14.09
N VAL A 84 3.44 17.78 -13.42
CA VAL A 84 2.26 18.58 -13.75
C VAL A 84 2.68 20.05 -13.83
N SER A 85 2.49 20.69 -14.99
CA SER A 85 2.49 22.16 -15.03
C SER A 85 1.34 22.62 -14.15
N ALA A 86 1.64 23.61 -13.29
CA ALA A 86 0.76 24.21 -12.29
C ALA A 86 -0.67 24.52 -12.77
#